data_AF-A0A401KCQ4-F1
#
_entry.id   AF-A0A401KCQ4-F1
#
_cell.length_a   1.000
_cell.length_b   1.000
_cell.length_c   1.000
_cell.angle_alpha   90.00
_cell.angle_beta   90.00
_cell.angle_gamma   90.00
#
_symmetry.space_group_name_H-M   'P 1'
#
loop_
_entity.id
_entity.type
_entity.pdbx_description
1 polymer ?
#
loop_
_entity_poly.entity_id
_entity_poly.type
_entity_poly.pdbx_seq_one_letter_code
_entity_poly.pdbx_strand_id
1 'polypeptide(L)'
;MDIDQLCRAVRTPADLRNLPGYVEKVNPAQVALRRVIWPYGFASETHCALTNCGTPHKAGVIIELEDGTISNIGHICGADKDKFSSKFTVEMLKLSESRRREAMLPMLLDRPALEGTERKVHAAYDEAENWVRRVEAFVALCPEADRELRRRINSGASMAVVDVVELPESEISDMIASGQARNRAAARYKEIEKGVIRGSAALSLTEQRISSLWRRADALLAADPQAVDIAALQKLFNESVYLPEDARCILDECEAARVFFTAENFSLMAMLPMSQNGRNVLNALTVDKLDKSAMRPLVRQALGNTGGDRPLNKKQRDLQRKTEAIKRAAKRMTKR
;
A
#
# COMPACT_ATOMS: atom_id res chain seq x y z
N MET A 1 -26.34 -11.28 33.17
CA MET A 1 -26.29 -11.45 31.71
C MET A 1 -25.56 -10.25 31.13
N ASP A 2 -24.66 -10.46 30.18
CA ASP A 2 -23.95 -9.36 29.52
C ASP A 2 -24.88 -8.67 28.53
N ILE A 3 -25.18 -7.40 28.79
CA ILE A 3 -26.11 -6.62 27.97
C ILE A 3 -25.58 -6.39 26.56
N ASP A 4 -24.26 -6.30 26.39
CA ASP A 4 -23.63 -6.05 25.09
C ASP A 4 -23.88 -7.25 24.17
N GLN A 5 -23.85 -8.48 24.72
CA GLN A 5 -24.16 -9.70 24.00
C GLN A 5 -25.65 -9.77 23.59
N LEU A 6 -26.56 -9.32 24.45
CA LEU A 6 -27.99 -9.27 24.12
C LEU A 6 -28.29 -8.26 23.01
N CYS A 7 -27.70 -7.07 23.08
CA CYS A 7 -27.86 -6.06 22.04
C CYS A 7 -27.36 -6.56 20.66
N ARG A 8 -26.30 -7.37 20.63
CA ARG A 8 -25.80 -8.03 19.40
C ARG A 8 -26.77 -9.05 18.82
N ALA A 9 -27.71 -9.58 19.59
CA ALA A 9 -28.71 -10.56 19.16
C ALA A 9 -30.01 -9.92 18.64
N VAL A 10 -30.22 -8.62 18.86
CA VAL A 10 -31.42 -7.90 18.41
C VAL A 10 -31.51 -7.88 16.88
N ARG A 11 -32.62 -8.39 16.31
CA ARG A 11 -32.87 -8.43 14.85
C ARG A 11 -34.15 -7.72 14.45
N THR A 12 -35.07 -7.53 15.38
CA THR A 12 -36.38 -6.93 15.16
C THR A 12 -36.71 -5.87 16.22
N PRO A 13 -37.69 -4.98 15.95
CA PRO A 13 -38.21 -4.08 16.98
C PRO A 13 -38.80 -4.81 18.19
N ALA A 14 -39.29 -6.04 18.04
CA ALA A 14 -39.80 -6.83 19.17
C ALA A 14 -38.65 -7.28 20.09
N ASP A 15 -37.54 -7.75 19.52
CA ASP A 15 -36.35 -8.15 20.30
C ASP A 15 -35.81 -6.97 21.12
N LEU A 16 -35.82 -5.77 20.51
CA LEU A 16 -35.39 -4.54 21.16
C LEU A 16 -36.23 -4.25 22.42
N ARG A 17 -37.56 -4.35 22.34
CA ARG A 17 -38.47 -4.13 23.47
C ARG A 17 -38.32 -5.18 24.58
N ASN A 18 -37.81 -6.36 24.23
CA ASN A 18 -37.57 -7.46 25.17
C ASN A 18 -36.21 -7.35 25.87
N LEU A 19 -35.38 -6.35 25.54
CA LEU A 19 -34.12 -6.13 26.26
C LEU A 19 -34.38 -5.73 27.73
N PRO A 20 -33.66 -6.32 28.70
CA PRO A 20 -33.76 -5.91 30.09
C PRO A 20 -33.44 -4.42 30.26
N GLY A 21 -34.32 -3.68 30.94
CA GLY A 21 -34.12 -2.24 31.19
C GLY A 21 -34.43 -1.33 29.99
N TYR A 22 -35.05 -1.87 28.93
CA TYR A 22 -35.46 -1.07 27.79
C TYR A 22 -36.59 -0.07 28.13
N VAL A 23 -36.45 1.16 27.65
CA VAL A 23 -37.45 2.24 27.76
C VAL A 23 -37.80 2.78 26.38
N GLU A 24 -39.09 2.98 26.10
CA GLU A 24 -39.58 3.47 24.81
C GLU A 24 -39.46 4.99 24.62
N LYS A 25 -39.27 5.74 25.72
CA LYS A 25 -39.20 7.20 25.70
C LYS A 25 -38.03 7.68 26.55
N VAL A 26 -37.20 8.53 25.96
CA VAL A 26 -36.02 9.14 26.55
C VAL A 26 -36.12 10.65 26.41
N ASN A 27 -36.09 11.35 27.54
CA ASN A 27 -35.98 12.80 27.56
C ASN A 27 -34.52 13.21 27.77
N PRO A 28 -33.82 13.70 26.73
CA PRO A 28 -32.39 14.03 26.82
C PRO A 28 -32.10 15.21 27.76
N ALA A 29 -33.11 16.00 28.15
CA ALA A 29 -32.97 17.04 29.17
C ALA A 29 -32.95 16.49 30.61
N GLN A 30 -33.41 15.26 30.83
CA GLN A 30 -33.54 14.64 32.15
C GLN A 30 -32.48 13.57 32.42
N VAL A 31 -32.06 12.85 31.37
CA VAL A 31 -31.08 11.77 31.48
C VAL A 31 -30.01 11.91 30.42
N ALA A 32 -28.75 11.77 30.83
CA ALA A 32 -27.61 11.84 29.93
C ALA A 32 -27.34 10.48 29.28
N LEU A 33 -26.84 10.52 28.04
CA LEU A 33 -26.27 9.35 27.35
C LEU A 33 -25.06 8.85 28.13
N ARG A 34 -24.95 7.55 28.43
CA ARG A 34 -23.72 6.95 28.98
C ARG A 34 -22.80 6.46 27.87
N ARG A 35 -23.31 5.59 26.99
CA ARG A 35 -22.57 5.05 25.83
C ARG A 35 -23.51 4.60 24.71
N VAL A 36 -22.97 4.44 23.51
CA VAL A 36 -23.64 3.74 22.41
C VAL A 36 -23.19 2.27 22.45
N ILE A 37 -24.15 1.34 22.52
CA ILE A 37 -23.86 -0.10 22.70
C ILE A 37 -23.68 -0.80 21.34
N TRP A 38 -24.70 -0.74 20.48
CA TRP A 38 -24.74 -1.54 19.25
C TRP A 38 -25.60 -0.91 18.16
N PRO A 39 -25.20 -0.97 16.87
CA PRO A 39 -26.06 -0.51 15.78
C PRO A 39 -27.14 -1.54 15.45
N TYR A 40 -28.33 -1.06 15.06
CA TYR A 40 -29.40 -1.91 14.56
C TYR A 40 -29.77 -1.55 13.12
N GLY A 41 -30.25 -2.55 12.37
CA GLY A 41 -30.81 -2.42 11.04
C GLY A 41 -31.96 -3.41 10.87
N PHE A 42 -33.18 -2.92 10.91
CA PHE A 42 -34.42 -3.70 10.90
C PHE A 42 -35.09 -3.66 9.53
N ALA A 43 -35.85 -4.72 9.21
CA ALA A 43 -36.69 -4.76 8.01
C ALA A 43 -37.91 -3.83 8.14
N SER A 44 -38.44 -3.67 9.35
CA SER A 44 -39.54 -2.78 9.70
C SER A 44 -39.07 -1.56 10.50
N GLU A 45 -39.84 -0.49 10.47
CA GLU A 45 -39.54 0.74 11.19
C GLU A 45 -39.80 0.60 12.70
N THR A 46 -38.95 1.24 13.49
CA THR A 46 -39.17 1.51 14.91
C THR A 46 -39.09 3.01 15.16
N HIS A 47 -39.84 3.52 16.12
CA HIS A 47 -39.81 4.95 16.46
C HIS A 47 -38.54 5.28 17.25
N CYS A 48 -37.94 6.44 16.98
CA CYS A 48 -36.87 6.99 17.81
C CYS A 48 -37.41 7.24 19.22
N ALA A 49 -36.72 6.74 20.25
CA ALA A 49 -37.18 6.89 21.63
C ALA A 49 -37.03 8.32 22.18
N LEU A 50 -36.28 9.20 21.50
CA LEU A 50 -36.15 10.59 21.95
C LEU A 50 -37.49 11.31 21.89
N THR A 51 -37.92 11.88 23.01
CA THR A 51 -39.22 12.57 23.16
C THR A 51 -39.36 13.78 22.24
N ASN A 52 -38.25 14.40 21.85
CA ASN A 52 -38.19 15.51 20.89
C ASN A 52 -37.89 15.07 19.44
N CYS A 53 -37.94 13.78 19.13
CA CYS A 53 -37.70 13.26 17.78
C CYS A 53 -38.85 12.40 17.28
N GLY A 54 -39.10 11.23 17.90
CA GLY A 54 -40.16 10.28 17.51
C GLY A 54 -40.12 9.73 16.08
N THR A 55 -39.15 10.13 15.24
CA THR A 55 -39.10 9.77 13.82
C THR A 55 -38.96 8.25 13.64
N PRO A 56 -39.70 7.64 12.70
CA PRO A 56 -39.54 6.23 12.39
C PRO A 56 -38.19 5.97 11.69
N HIS A 57 -37.50 4.92 12.11
CA HIS A 57 -36.20 4.51 11.56
C HIS A 57 -36.16 3.01 11.33
N LYS A 58 -35.58 2.62 10.19
CA LYS A 58 -35.15 1.24 9.94
C LYS A 58 -33.75 0.96 10.49
N ALA A 59 -32.94 1.99 10.72
CA ALA A 59 -31.58 1.83 11.22
C ALA A 59 -31.22 2.92 12.23
N GLY A 60 -30.40 2.54 13.22
CA GLY A 60 -30.01 3.41 14.30
C GLY A 60 -29.06 2.72 15.26
N VAL A 61 -29.08 3.15 16.51
CA VAL A 61 -28.24 2.58 17.56
C VAL A 61 -29.02 2.36 18.85
N ILE A 62 -28.62 1.31 19.56
CA ILE A 62 -29.01 1.01 20.94
C ILE A 62 -28.06 1.79 21.85
N ILE A 63 -28.61 2.54 22.79
CA ILE A 63 -27.86 3.38 23.74
C ILE A 63 -28.11 2.93 25.17
N GLU A 64 -27.12 3.13 26.02
CA GLU A 64 -27.24 3.04 27.47
C GLU A 64 -27.23 4.45 28.05
N LEU A 65 -28.10 4.71 29.02
CA LEU A 65 -28.21 5.97 29.73
C LEU A 65 -27.45 5.89 31.07
N GLU A 66 -27.16 7.05 31.68
CA GLU A 66 -26.42 7.10 32.95
C GLU A 66 -27.19 6.45 34.13
N ASP A 67 -28.52 6.34 34.02
CA ASP A 67 -29.37 5.61 34.99
C ASP A 67 -29.39 4.09 34.76
N GLY A 68 -28.65 3.59 33.76
CA GLY A 68 -28.56 2.18 33.40
C GLY A 68 -29.70 1.67 32.51
N THR A 69 -30.67 2.52 32.15
CA THR A 69 -31.71 2.15 31.18
C THR A 69 -31.18 2.14 29.76
N ILE A 70 -31.90 1.45 28.88
CA ILE A 70 -31.48 1.21 27.50
C ILE A 70 -32.58 1.68 26.56
N SER A 71 -32.20 2.22 25.41
CA SER A 71 -33.18 2.66 24.44
C SER A 71 -32.62 2.64 23.01
N ASN A 72 -33.46 2.96 22.02
CA ASN A 72 -33.07 3.06 20.62
C ASN A 72 -33.23 4.48 20.09
N ILE A 73 -32.27 4.93 19.30
CA ILE A 73 -32.34 6.21 18.61
C ILE A 73 -31.84 6.08 17.16
N GLY A 74 -32.30 6.97 16.28
CA GLY A 74 -31.81 7.01 14.90
C GLY A 74 -30.31 7.33 14.81
N HIS A 75 -29.67 6.92 13.71
CA HIS A 75 -28.22 6.94 13.52
C HIS A 75 -27.55 8.33 13.64
N ILE A 76 -28.27 9.41 13.33
CA ILE A 76 -27.83 10.80 13.55
C ILE A 76 -28.61 11.51 14.65
N CYS A 77 -29.70 10.91 15.14
CA CYS A 77 -30.68 11.63 15.94
C CYS A 77 -30.10 12.16 17.24
N GLY A 78 -29.11 11.50 17.85
CA GLY A 78 -28.49 11.97 19.09
C GLY A 78 -27.53 13.15 18.95
N ALA A 79 -27.15 13.53 17.72
CA ALA A 79 -26.10 14.53 17.47
C ALA A 79 -26.55 16.00 17.61
N ASP A 80 -27.87 16.26 17.65
CA ASP A 80 -28.38 17.61 17.77
C ASP A 80 -28.09 18.23 19.15
N LYS A 81 -28.03 19.56 19.20
CA LYS A 81 -27.69 20.33 20.41
C LYS A 81 -28.69 20.19 21.55
N ASP A 82 -29.96 19.94 21.23
CA ASP A 82 -31.06 19.75 22.17
C ASP A 82 -31.19 18.29 22.65
N LYS A 83 -30.23 17.44 22.29
CA LYS A 83 -30.22 16.01 22.61
C LYS A 83 -28.93 15.65 23.36
N PHE A 84 -28.10 14.76 22.80
CA PHE A 84 -26.84 14.32 23.40
C PHE A 84 -25.61 14.99 22.78
N SER A 85 -25.79 15.69 21.66
CA SER A 85 -24.79 16.51 20.99
C SER A 85 -23.44 15.82 20.81
N SER A 86 -22.34 16.46 21.23
CA SER A 86 -20.98 15.97 21.07
C SER A 86 -20.72 14.62 21.76
N LYS A 87 -21.39 14.32 22.88
CA LYS A 87 -21.24 13.03 23.57
C LYS A 87 -21.69 11.89 22.67
N PHE A 88 -22.80 12.05 21.95
CA PHE A 88 -23.25 11.06 20.98
C PHE A 88 -22.26 10.87 19.84
N THR A 89 -21.73 11.94 19.26
CA THR A 89 -20.72 11.85 18.19
C THR A 89 -19.46 11.11 18.65
N VAL A 90 -18.98 11.39 19.87
CA VAL A 90 -17.81 10.71 20.45
C VAL A 90 -18.07 9.22 20.66
N GLU A 91 -19.22 8.85 21.22
CA GLU A 91 -19.56 7.44 21.44
C GLU A 91 -19.79 6.68 20.13
N MET A 92 -20.36 7.33 19.11
CA MET A 92 -20.46 6.76 17.76
C MET A 92 -19.08 6.50 17.14
N LEU A 93 -18.11 7.40 17.34
CA LEU A 93 -16.74 7.19 16.90
C LEU A 93 -16.10 5.99 17.63
N LYS A 94 -16.24 5.92 18.96
CA LYS A 94 -15.72 4.78 19.75
C LYS A 94 -16.32 3.45 19.30
N LEU A 95 -17.63 3.39 19.05
CA LEU A 95 -18.28 2.21 18.52
C LEU A 95 -17.71 1.81 17.16
N SER A 96 -17.56 2.78 16.24
CA SER A 96 -16.96 2.54 14.92
C SER A 96 -15.55 1.98 15.02
N GLU A 97 -14.70 2.58 15.86
CA GLU A 97 -13.32 2.13 16.10
C GLU A 97 -13.27 0.73 16.74
N SER A 98 -14.11 0.47 17.74
CA SER A 98 -14.23 -0.83 18.40
C SER A 98 -14.60 -1.93 17.40
N ARG A 99 -15.59 -1.68 16.53
CA ARG A 99 -16.00 -2.64 15.49
C ARG A 99 -14.92 -2.87 14.45
N ARG A 100 -14.23 -1.82 14.01
CA ARG A 100 -13.09 -1.95 13.09
C ARG A 100 -11.97 -2.78 13.73
N ARG A 101 -11.69 -2.55 15.01
CA ARG A 101 -10.71 -3.35 15.77
C ARG A 101 -11.14 -4.82 15.87
N GLU A 102 -12.39 -5.09 16.20
CA GLU A 102 -12.95 -6.46 16.27
C GLU A 102 -12.82 -7.20 14.92
N ALA A 103 -12.97 -6.50 13.80
CA ALA A 103 -12.81 -7.09 12.46
C ALA A 103 -11.35 -7.36 12.08
N MET A 104 -10.41 -6.50 12.51
CA MET A 104 -8.99 -6.60 12.09
C MET A 104 -8.15 -7.49 13.01
N LEU A 105 -8.43 -7.51 14.32
CA LEU A 105 -7.62 -8.21 15.31
C LEU A 105 -7.47 -9.72 15.04
N PRO A 106 -8.50 -10.49 14.64
CA PRO A 106 -8.35 -11.93 14.45
C PRO A 106 -7.23 -12.28 13.47
N MET A 107 -7.10 -11.54 12.36
CA MET A 107 -6.04 -11.77 11.38
C MET A 107 -4.66 -11.31 11.87
N LEU A 108 -4.61 -10.21 12.62
CA LEU A 108 -3.34 -9.68 13.15
C LEU A 108 -2.83 -10.45 14.38
N LEU A 109 -3.68 -11.23 15.03
CA LEU A 109 -3.31 -12.12 16.12
C LEU A 109 -3.05 -13.56 15.64
N ASP A 110 -3.32 -13.88 14.38
CA ASP A 110 -2.97 -15.15 13.75
C ASP A 110 -1.46 -15.19 13.45
N ARG A 111 -0.66 -15.51 14.49
CA ARG A 111 0.80 -15.59 14.39
C ARG A 111 1.28 -16.56 13.33
N PRO A 112 0.76 -17.80 13.23
CA PRO A 112 1.16 -18.72 12.16
C PRO A 112 0.94 -18.16 10.75
N ALA A 113 -0.18 -17.46 10.50
CA ALA A 113 -0.41 -16.83 9.20
C ALA A 113 0.60 -15.70 8.91
N LEU A 114 0.91 -14.85 9.89
CA LEU A 114 1.89 -13.77 9.73
C LEU A 114 3.32 -14.30 9.53
N GLU A 115 3.73 -15.35 10.25
CA GLU A 115 5.02 -16.04 10.05
C GLU A 115 5.07 -16.73 8.67
N GLY A 116 3.93 -17.23 8.18
CA GLY A 116 3.81 -17.72 6.81
C GLY A 116 4.05 -16.62 5.77
N THR A 117 3.53 -15.41 6.01
CA THR A 117 3.76 -14.24 5.16
C THR A 117 5.21 -13.80 5.19
N GLU A 118 5.83 -13.70 6.37
CA GLU A 118 7.25 -13.38 6.53
C GLU A 118 8.13 -14.35 5.74
N ARG A 119 7.93 -15.67 5.90
CA ARG A 119 8.73 -16.66 5.15
C ARG A 119 8.63 -16.49 3.65
N LYS A 120 7.44 -16.15 3.12
CA LYS A 120 7.27 -15.86 1.68
C LYS A 120 8.02 -14.60 1.26
N VAL A 121 7.97 -13.54 2.09
CA VAL A 121 8.71 -12.30 1.85
C VAL A 121 10.22 -12.54 1.85
N HIS A 122 10.73 -13.30 2.81
CA HIS A 122 12.15 -13.66 2.86
C HIS A 122 12.58 -14.49 1.65
N ALA A 123 11.81 -15.51 1.28
CA ALA A 123 12.10 -16.28 0.07
C ALA A 123 12.12 -15.41 -1.19
N ALA A 124 11.20 -14.45 -1.31
CA ALA A 124 11.19 -13.48 -2.42
C ALA A 124 12.40 -12.53 -2.38
N TYR A 125 12.81 -12.08 -1.19
CA TYR A 125 14.00 -11.25 -1.01
C TYR A 125 15.27 -11.99 -1.44
N ASP A 126 15.47 -13.20 -0.93
CA ASP A 126 16.66 -14.02 -1.19
C ASP A 126 16.79 -14.35 -2.70
N GLU A 127 15.67 -14.69 -3.35
CA GLU A 127 15.65 -14.90 -4.80
C GLU A 127 15.97 -13.62 -5.57
N ALA A 128 15.39 -12.48 -5.17
CA ALA A 128 15.53 -11.22 -5.87
C ALA A 128 16.90 -10.56 -5.71
N GLU A 129 17.64 -10.84 -4.63
CA GLU A 129 18.92 -10.19 -4.34
C GLU A 129 19.90 -10.30 -5.52
N ASN A 130 20.05 -11.51 -6.07
CA ASN A 130 20.96 -11.73 -7.21
C ASN A 130 20.47 -11.00 -8.47
N TRP A 131 19.16 -10.95 -8.69
CA TRP A 131 18.58 -10.26 -9.84
C TRP A 131 18.73 -8.75 -9.74
N VAL A 132 18.55 -8.16 -8.55
CA VAL A 132 18.80 -6.74 -8.31
C VAL A 132 20.24 -6.39 -8.66
N ARG A 133 21.23 -7.17 -8.19
CA ARG A 133 22.64 -6.93 -8.51
C ARG A 133 22.91 -7.03 -10.02
N ARG A 134 22.28 -7.97 -10.72
CA ARG A 134 22.38 -8.10 -12.18
C ARG A 134 21.77 -6.90 -12.91
N VAL A 135 20.59 -6.43 -12.47
CA VAL A 135 19.95 -5.23 -13.01
C VAL A 135 20.85 -4.02 -12.80
N GLU A 136 21.39 -3.81 -11.60
CA GLU A 136 22.32 -2.71 -11.33
C GLU A 136 23.58 -2.77 -12.19
N ALA A 137 24.18 -3.96 -12.35
CA ALA A 137 25.32 -4.18 -13.23
C ALA A 137 24.97 -3.88 -14.70
N PHE A 138 23.79 -4.28 -15.16
CA PHE A 138 23.30 -3.99 -16.50
C PHE A 138 23.12 -2.49 -16.72
N VAL A 139 22.50 -1.77 -15.77
CA VAL A 139 22.34 -0.32 -15.86
C VAL A 139 23.70 0.39 -15.91
N ALA A 140 24.67 -0.06 -15.12
CA ALA A 140 26.01 0.51 -15.10
C ALA A 140 26.78 0.27 -16.41
N LEU A 141 26.68 -0.93 -16.99
CA LEU A 141 27.40 -1.29 -18.23
C LEU A 141 26.70 -0.78 -19.49
N CYS A 142 25.37 -0.71 -19.48
CA CYS A 142 24.53 -0.41 -20.65
C CYS A 142 23.53 0.74 -20.38
N PRO A 143 23.99 1.94 -19.95
CA PRO A 143 23.09 3.01 -19.52
C PRO A 143 22.20 3.58 -20.65
N GLU A 144 22.65 3.56 -21.90
CA GLU A 144 21.83 3.97 -23.06
C GLU A 144 20.67 3.01 -23.30
N ALA A 145 20.92 1.71 -23.17
CA ALA A 145 19.91 0.67 -23.35
C ALA A 145 18.87 0.72 -22.22
N ASP A 146 19.30 0.83 -20.96
CA ASP A 146 18.39 1.00 -19.82
C ASP A 146 17.50 2.23 -20.01
N ARG A 147 18.07 3.37 -20.41
CA ARG A 147 17.31 4.60 -20.65
C ARG A 147 16.22 4.41 -21.71
N GLU A 148 16.55 3.79 -22.83
CA GLU A 148 15.59 3.54 -23.91
C GLU A 148 14.50 2.55 -23.49
N LEU A 149 14.87 1.49 -22.77
CA LEU A 149 13.89 0.53 -22.23
C LEU A 149 12.95 1.19 -21.23
N ARG A 150 13.47 1.98 -20.29
CA ARG A 150 12.64 2.73 -19.32
C ARG A 150 11.75 3.76 -20.00
N ARG A 151 12.25 4.43 -21.05
CA ARG A 151 11.43 5.34 -21.87
C ARG A 151 10.23 4.59 -22.45
N ARG A 152 10.46 3.41 -23.04
CA ARG A 152 9.38 2.58 -23.62
C ARG A 152 8.39 2.09 -22.56
N ILE A 153 8.86 1.62 -21.41
CA ILE A 153 8.01 1.20 -20.29
C ILE A 153 7.10 2.36 -19.86
N ASN A 154 7.69 3.53 -19.60
CA ASN A 154 6.96 4.69 -19.08
C ASN A 154 5.97 5.27 -20.09
N SER A 155 6.23 5.15 -21.39
CA SER A 155 5.32 5.59 -22.44
C SER A 155 4.30 4.53 -22.87
N GLY A 156 4.37 3.30 -22.32
CA GLY A 156 3.57 2.16 -22.78
C GLY A 156 3.88 1.75 -24.23
N ALA A 157 5.09 2.05 -24.73
CA ALA A 157 5.49 1.69 -26.08
C ALA A 157 5.81 0.20 -26.19
N SER A 158 5.68 -0.34 -27.40
CA SER A 158 6.00 -1.74 -27.69
C SER A 158 7.48 -2.06 -27.42
N MET A 159 7.72 -3.25 -26.88
CA MET A 159 9.05 -3.85 -26.76
C MET A 159 9.48 -4.60 -28.03
N ALA A 160 8.66 -4.56 -29.09
CA ALA A 160 9.05 -5.01 -30.40
C ALA A 160 10.23 -4.17 -30.92
N VAL A 161 11.21 -4.87 -31.48
CA VAL A 161 12.35 -4.29 -32.19
C VAL A 161 12.07 -4.46 -33.66
N VAL A 162 11.91 -3.33 -34.35
CA VAL A 162 11.65 -3.27 -35.78
C VAL A 162 12.88 -2.74 -36.50
N ASP A 163 13.14 -3.28 -37.68
CA ASP A 163 14.16 -2.83 -38.61
C ASP A 163 13.49 -2.22 -39.83
N VAL A 164 14.08 -1.16 -40.38
CA VAL A 164 13.51 -0.44 -41.51
C VAL A 164 14.31 -0.83 -42.75
N VAL A 165 13.71 -1.67 -43.59
CA VAL A 165 14.33 -2.15 -44.82
C VAL A 165 13.75 -1.41 -46.02
N GLU A 166 14.63 -1.00 -46.94
CA GLU A 166 14.22 -0.43 -48.22
C GLU A 166 13.70 -1.55 -49.14
N LEU A 167 12.47 -1.38 -49.65
CA LEU A 167 11.84 -2.36 -50.53
C LEU A 167 12.40 -2.25 -51.96
N PRO A 168 12.52 -3.38 -52.68
CA PRO A 168 12.92 -3.36 -54.09
C PRO A 168 11.86 -2.64 -54.95
N GLU A 169 12.29 -2.04 -56.06
CA GLU A 169 11.42 -1.21 -56.93
C GLU A 169 10.19 -1.97 -57.47
N SER A 170 10.30 -3.29 -57.65
CA SER A 170 9.19 -4.15 -58.06
C SER A 170 8.09 -4.20 -57.00
N GLU A 171 8.44 -4.43 -55.73
CA GLU A 171 7.48 -4.47 -54.63
C GLU A 171 6.84 -3.10 -54.36
N ILE A 172 7.63 -2.02 -54.49
CA ILE A 172 7.12 -0.64 -54.40
C ILE A 172 6.03 -0.40 -55.46
N SER A 173 6.26 -0.89 -56.69
CA SER A 173 5.32 -0.73 -57.80
C SER A 173 4.04 -1.55 -57.57
N ASP A 174 4.16 -2.76 -57.06
CA ASP A 174 3.03 -3.64 -56.72
C ASP A 174 2.17 -3.07 -55.57
N MET A 175 2.79 -2.47 -54.55
CA MET A 175 2.08 -1.82 -53.44
C MET A 175 1.29 -0.58 -53.89
N ILE A 176 1.79 0.15 -54.88
CA ILE A 176 1.08 1.30 -55.47
C ILE A 176 -0.04 0.82 -56.37
N ALA A 177 0.22 -0.19 -57.21
CA ALA A 177 -0.78 -0.77 -58.11
C ALA A 177 -1.94 -1.42 -57.36
N SER A 178 -1.68 -2.04 -56.20
CA SER A 178 -2.70 -2.63 -55.31
C SER A 178 -3.40 -1.60 -54.40
N GLY A 179 -3.01 -0.33 -54.44
CA GLY A 179 -3.59 0.74 -53.62
C GLY A 179 -3.22 0.70 -52.13
N GLN A 180 -2.28 -0.18 -51.74
CA GLN A 180 -1.79 -0.29 -50.36
C GLN A 180 -0.93 0.91 -49.94
N ALA A 181 -0.32 1.62 -50.90
CA ALA A 181 0.44 2.84 -50.66
C ALA A 181 -0.01 3.98 -51.57
N ARG A 182 -0.14 5.19 -51.00
CA ARG A 182 -0.59 6.39 -51.73
C ARG A 182 0.48 6.99 -52.65
N ASN A 183 1.75 6.75 -52.36
CA ASN A 183 2.87 7.24 -53.15
C ASN A 183 4.14 6.39 -52.91
N ARG A 184 5.13 6.54 -53.79
CA ARG A 184 6.42 5.82 -53.72
C ARG A 184 7.18 6.06 -52.42
N ALA A 185 7.12 7.28 -51.87
CA ALA A 185 7.83 7.62 -50.64
C ALA A 185 7.29 6.83 -49.43
N ALA A 186 5.97 6.65 -49.35
CA ALA A 186 5.32 5.86 -48.30
C ALA A 186 5.52 4.34 -48.47
N ALA A 187 5.75 3.87 -49.69
CA ALA A 187 6.04 2.45 -49.99
C ALA A 187 7.52 2.09 -49.91
N ARG A 188 8.42 3.07 -49.78
CA ARG A 188 9.87 2.85 -49.90
C ARG A 188 10.44 1.99 -48.77
N TYR A 189 9.86 2.10 -47.59
CA TYR A 189 10.37 1.45 -46.39
C TYR A 189 9.32 0.54 -45.78
N LYS A 190 9.75 -0.64 -45.35
CA LYS A 190 8.94 -1.58 -44.60
C LYS A 190 9.58 -1.84 -43.26
N GLU A 191 8.79 -1.72 -42.21
CA GLU A 191 9.18 -2.17 -40.87
C GLU A 191 9.05 -3.69 -40.82
N ILE A 192 10.14 -4.36 -40.48
CA ILE A 192 10.20 -5.80 -40.26
C ILE A 192 10.49 -6.02 -38.77
N GLU A 193 9.56 -6.67 -38.07
CA GLU A 193 9.77 -7.07 -36.69
C GLU A 193 10.89 -8.13 -36.61
N LYS A 194 11.97 -7.79 -35.89
CA LYS A 194 13.09 -8.68 -35.63
C LYS A 194 12.87 -9.55 -34.39
N GLY A 195 12.03 -9.08 -33.48
CA GLY A 195 11.65 -9.81 -32.27
C GLY A 195 11.08 -8.87 -31.20
N VAL A 196 10.79 -9.42 -30.03
CA VAL A 196 10.24 -8.69 -28.89
C VAL A 196 11.15 -8.88 -27.68
N ILE A 197 11.58 -7.78 -27.08
CA ILE A 197 12.34 -7.82 -25.81
C ILE A 197 11.39 -8.25 -24.70
N ARG A 198 11.58 -9.46 -24.19
CA ARG A 198 10.73 -10.05 -23.14
C ARG A 198 11.30 -9.81 -21.74
N GLY A 199 10.45 -9.87 -20.72
CA GLY A 199 10.88 -9.81 -19.32
C GLY A 199 11.25 -8.41 -18.82
N SER A 200 10.83 -7.34 -19.48
CA SER A 200 11.16 -5.95 -19.10
C SER A 200 10.72 -5.55 -17.68
N ALA A 201 9.77 -6.28 -17.09
CA ALA A 201 9.37 -6.13 -15.68
C ALA A 201 10.55 -6.32 -14.70
N ALA A 202 11.59 -7.06 -15.11
CA ALA A 202 12.82 -7.22 -14.33
C ALA A 202 13.49 -5.87 -13.96
N LEU A 203 13.32 -4.83 -14.80
CA LEU A 203 13.89 -3.50 -14.56
C LEU A 203 13.22 -2.72 -13.41
N SER A 204 12.12 -3.27 -12.86
CA SER A 204 11.43 -2.77 -11.66
C SER A 204 12.03 -3.29 -10.35
N LEU A 205 12.91 -4.31 -10.43
CA LEU A 205 13.65 -4.81 -9.28
C LEU A 205 14.69 -3.77 -8.86
N THR A 206 14.64 -3.39 -7.59
CA THR A 206 15.59 -2.44 -6.99
C THR A 206 15.86 -2.84 -5.55
N GLU A 207 17.07 -2.54 -5.06
CA GLU A 207 17.47 -2.82 -3.67
C GLU A 207 16.50 -2.16 -2.67
N GLN A 208 16.12 -0.90 -2.91
CA GLN A 208 15.18 -0.19 -2.05
C GLN A 208 13.84 -0.93 -1.92
N ARG A 209 13.33 -1.50 -3.01
CA ARG A 209 12.02 -2.16 -3.02
C ARG A 209 12.07 -3.49 -2.27
N ILE A 210 13.07 -4.33 -2.52
CA ILE A 210 13.19 -5.62 -1.84
C ILE A 210 13.53 -5.43 -0.35
N SER A 211 14.42 -4.49 0.00
CA SER A 211 14.71 -4.14 1.39
C SER A 211 13.50 -3.55 2.12
N SER A 212 12.67 -2.76 1.44
CA SER A 212 11.43 -2.22 2.01
C SER A 212 10.41 -3.33 2.30
N LEU A 213 10.28 -4.31 1.39
CA LEU A 213 9.38 -5.45 1.57
C LEU A 213 9.72 -6.24 2.83
N TRP A 214 11.00 -6.62 2.98
CA TRP A 214 11.48 -7.31 4.16
C TRP A 214 11.24 -6.51 5.44
N ARG A 215 11.65 -5.23 5.49
CA ARG A 215 11.44 -4.38 6.67
C ARG A 215 9.97 -4.25 7.08
N ARG A 216 9.05 -4.23 6.11
CA ARG A 216 7.61 -4.18 6.38
C ARG A 216 7.11 -5.49 7.00
N ALA A 217 7.63 -6.64 6.55
CA ALA A 217 7.31 -7.95 7.16
C ALA A 217 7.82 -8.05 8.60
N ASP A 218 9.07 -7.68 8.85
CA ASP A 218 9.65 -7.63 10.21
C ASP A 218 8.83 -6.72 11.14
N ALA A 219 8.47 -5.53 10.65
CA ALA A 219 7.67 -4.58 11.40
C ALA A 219 6.26 -5.10 11.72
N LEU A 220 5.64 -5.86 10.80
CA LEU A 220 4.33 -6.47 11.00
C LEU A 220 4.39 -7.54 12.12
N LEU A 221 5.43 -8.37 12.14
CA LEU A 221 5.60 -9.40 13.16
C LEU A 221 6.02 -8.83 14.52
N ALA A 222 6.88 -7.81 14.53
CA ALA A 222 7.32 -7.17 15.77
C ALA A 222 6.21 -6.32 16.43
N ALA A 223 5.15 -5.98 15.70
CA ALA A 223 4.08 -5.16 16.23
C ALA A 223 3.24 -5.89 17.29
N ASP A 224 2.70 -5.09 18.21
CA ASP A 224 1.61 -5.47 19.11
C ASP A 224 0.30 -4.82 18.63
N PRO A 225 -0.58 -5.56 17.93
CA PRO A 225 -1.84 -5.03 17.42
C PRO A 225 -2.81 -4.57 18.52
N GLN A 226 -2.64 -5.03 19.76
CA GLN A 226 -3.54 -4.69 20.85
C GLN A 226 -3.19 -3.32 21.47
N ALA A 227 -1.92 -2.93 21.44
CA ALA A 227 -1.44 -1.68 22.02
C ALA A 227 -1.54 -0.45 21.10
N VAL A 228 -1.82 -0.63 19.81
CA VAL A 228 -1.84 0.47 18.82
C VAL A 228 -3.21 1.13 18.67
N ASP A 229 -3.22 2.40 18.25
CA ASP A 229 -4.43 3.12 17.87
C ASP A 229 -5.07 2.57 16.58
N ILE A 230 -6.27 3.02 16.24
CA ILE A 230 -7.03 2.48 15.11
C ILE A 230 -6.37 2.74 13.74
N ALA A 231 -5.63 3.84 13.59
CA ALA A 231 -4.97 4.20 12.34
C ALA A 231 -3.74 3.31 12.10
N ALA A 232 -2.94 3.11 13.15
CA ALA A 232 -1.83 2.16 13.15
C ALA A 232 -2.33 0.72 12.98
N LEU A 233 -3.44 0.33 13.61
CA LEU A 233 -4.04 -0.99 13.43
C LEU A 233 -4.48 -1.23 11.98
N GLN A 234 -5.12 -0.24 11.35
CA GLN A 234 -5.49 -0.31 9.94
C GLN A 234 -4.27 -0.43 9.04
N LYS A 235 -3.18 0.27 9.36
CA LYS A 235 -1.92 0.12 8.63
C LYS A 235 -1.41 -1.32 8.72
N LEU A 236 -1.31 -1.90 9.92
CA LEU A 236 -0.88 -3.29 10.10
C LEU A 236 -1.79 -4.27 9.34
N PHE A 237 -3.10 -4.07 9.40
CA PHE A 237 -4.06 -4.89 8.65
C PHE A 237 -3.80 -4.82 7.14
N ASN A 238 -3.59 -3.61 6.61
CA ASN A 238 -3.26 -3.45 5.19
C ASN A 238 -1.94 -4.15 4.85
N GLU A 239 -0.92 -4.04 5.70
CA GLU A 239 0.35 -4.75 5.51
C GLU A 239 0.15 -6.27 5.45
N SER A 240 -0.64 -6.85 6.36
CA SER A 240 -0.93 -8.30 6.33
C SER A 240 -1.67 -8.77 5.07
N VAL A 241 -2.41 -7.87 4.42
CA VAL A 241 -3.15 -8.16 3.18
C VAL A 241 -2.26 -7.99 1.95
N TYR A 242 -1.45 -6.93 1.90
CA TYR A 242 -0.69 -6.57 0.70
C TYR A 242 0.69 -7.25 0.63
N LEU A 243 1.35 -7.54 1.76
CA LEU A 243 2.68 -8.15 1.74
C LEU A 243 2.78 -9.48 0.96
N PRO A 244 1.82 -10.40 1.08
CA PRO A 244 1.85 -11.63 0.28
C PRO A 244 1.79 -11.37 -1.23
N GLU A 245 1.00 -10.36 -1.64
CA GLU A 245 0.87 -9.98 -3.04
C GLU A 245 2.15 -9.28 -3.52
N ASP A 246 2.67 -8.33 -2.74
CA ASP A 246 3.92 -7.64 -3.04
C ASP A 246 5.08 -8.64 -3.20
N ALA A 247 5.16 -9.67 -2.34
CA ALA A 247 6.15 -10.75 -2.45
C ALA A 247 5.97 -11.58 -3.72
N ARG A 248 4.73 -11.90 -4.10
CA ARG A 248 4.43 -12.59 -5.36
C ARG A 248 4.88 -11.76 -6.57
N CYS A 249 4.58 -10.46 -6.59
CA CYS A 249 5.01 -9.57 -7.67
C CYS A 249 6.54 -9.56 -7.82
N ILE A 250 7.30 -9.57 -6.71
CA ILE A 250 8.76 -9.67 -6.75
C ILE A 250 9.21 -11.00 -7.37
N LEU A 251 8.58 -12.13 -7.03
CA LEU A 251 8.89 -13.42 -7.63
C LEU A 251 8.58 -13.45 -9.13
N ASP A 252 7.45 -12.89 -9.56
CA ASP A 252 7.10 -12.77 -10.98
C ASP A 252 8.12 -11.91 -11.75
N GLU A 253 8.66 -10.87 -11.11
CA GLU A 253 9.74 -10.05 -11.67
C GLU A 253 11.08 -10.80 -11.74
N CYS A 254 11.35 -11.72 -10.81
CA CYS A 254 12.50 -12.61 -10.88
C CYS A 254 12.38 -13.59 -12.05
N GLU A 255 11.19 -14.14 -12.30
CA GLU A 255 10.92 -14.94 -13.50
C GLU A 255 11.09 -14.12 -14.78
N ALA A 256 10.59 -12.88 -14.77
CA ALA A 256 10.81 -11.95 -15.88
C ALA A 256 12.31 -11.70 -16.11
N ALA A 257 13.11 -11.58 -15.05
CA ALA A 257 14.55 -11.39 -15.14
C ALA A 257 15.27 -12.57 -15.82
N ARG A 258 14.83 -13.80 -15.59
CA ARG A 258 15.37 -15.00 -16.27
C ARG A 258 15.18 -14.94 -17.78
N VAL A 259 14.03 -14.46 -18.22
CA VAL A 259 13.74 -14.27 -19.65
C VAL A 259 14.45 -13.02 -20.20
N PHE A 260 14.59 -11.99 -19.38
CA PHE A 260 15.19 -10.71 -19.76
C PHE A 260 16.68 -10.84 -20.07
N PHE A 261 17.45 -11.48 -19.19
CA PHE A 261 18.91 -11.60 -19.30
C PHE A 261 19.33 -12.78 -20.19
N THR A 262 19.03 -12.68 -21.48
CA THR A 262 19.37 -13.67 -22.50
C THR A 262 20.18 -13.06 -23.63
N ALA A 263 21.00 -13.87 -24.31
CA ALA A 263 21.79 -13.41 -25.45
C ALA A 263 20.93 -12.88 -26.61
N GLU A 264 19.74 -13.48 -26.80
CA GLU A 264 18.75 -13.02 -27.78
C GLU A 264 18.28 -11.60 -27.45
N ASN A 265 17.84 -11.36 -26.20
CA ASN A 265 17.43 -10.04 -25.77
C ASN A 265 18.55 -9.00 -25.86
N PHE A 266 19.80 -9.35 -25.52
CA PHE A 266 20.93 -8.43 -25.68
C PHE A 266 21.16 -8.06 -27.15
N SER A 267 21.03 -9.02 -28.06
CA SER A 267 21.15 -8.79 -29.51
C SER A 267 20.02 -7.88 -30.01
N LEU A 268 18.78 -8.10 -29.55
CA LEU A 268 17.64 -7.23 -29.87
C LEU A 268 17.84 -5.81 -29.31
N MET A 269 18.34 -5.68 -28.08
CA MET A 269 18.65 -4.38 -27.47
C MET A 269 19.72 -3.63 -28.26
N ALA A 270 20.71 -4.32 -28.84
CA ALA A 270 21.76 -3.68 -29.63
C ALA A 270 21.23 -3.05 -30.93
N MET A 271 20.01 -3.39 -31.36
CA MET A 271 19.33 -2.76 -32.49
C MET A 271 18.56 -1.49 -32.11
N LEU A 272 18.42 -1.19 -30.82
CA LEU A 272 17.74 0.03 -30.36
C LEU A 272 18.56 1.30 -30.71
N PRO A 273 17.91 2.49 -30.73
CA PRO A 273 18.61 3.75 -31.01
C PRO A 273 19.65 4.08 -29.92
N MET A 274 20.93 3.86 -30.21
CA MET A 274 22.06 4.13 -29.31
C MET A 274 23.40 4.26 -30.05
N SER A 275 24.45 4.66 -29.32
CA SER A 275 25.82 4.76 -29.84
C SER A 275 26.40 3.39 -30.27
N GLN A 276 27.34 3.40 -31.23
CA GLN A 276 28.00 2.18 -31.69
C GLN A 276 28.75 1.47 -30.55
N ASN A 277 29.30 2.22 -29.60
CA ASN A 277 29.92 1.66 -28.40
C ASN A 277 28.90 0.87 -27.56
N GLY A 278 27.72 1.43 -27.31
CA GLY A 278 26.64 0.75 -26.59
C GLY A 278 26.23 -0.57 -27.26
N ARG A 279 26.12 -0.56 -28.61
CA ARG A 279 25.83 -1.78 -29.39
C ARG A 279 26.90 -2.85 -29.22
N ASN A 280 28.17 -2.45 -29.31
CA ASN A 280 29.30 -3.37 -29.15
C ASN A 280 29.33 -3.99 -27.74
N VAL A 281 29.04 -3.19 -26.70
CA VAL A 281 28.95 -3.67 -25.32
C VAL A 281 27.83 -4.70 -25.18
N LEU A 282 26.63 -4.41 -25.69
CA LEU A 282 25.48 -5.35 -25.63
C LEU A 282 25.74 -6.65 -26.39
N ASN A 283 26.28 -6.58 -27.61
CA ASN A 283 26.60 -7.78 -28.39
C ASN A 283 27.66 -8.66 -27.72
N ALA A 284 28.54 -8.06 -26.92
CA ALA A 284 29.54 -8.79 -26.15
C ALA A 284 29.04 -9.20 -24.75
N LEU A 285 27.86 -8.76 -24.32
CA LEU A 285 27.35 -8.97 -22.96
C LEU A 285 26.89 -10.42 -22.77
N THR A 286 27.20 -10.99 -21.62
CA THR A 286 26.72 -12.31 -21.20
C THR A 286 26.30 -12.24 -19.74
N VAL A 287 25.50 -13.21 -19.29
CA VAL A 287 25.09 -13.32 -17.88
C VAL A 287 26.32 -13.45 -16.97
N ASP A 288 27.33 -14.24 -17.37
CA ASP A 288 28.60 -14.36 -16.64
C ASP A 288 29.37 -13.03 -16.51
N LYS A 289 29.35 -12.18 -17.56
CA LYS A 289 29.95 -10.83 -17.48
C LYS A 289 29.19 -9.93 -16.51
N LEU A 290 27.86 -10.01 -16.50
CA LEU A 290 27.03 -9.29 -15.52
C LEU A 290 27.33 -9.76 -14.10
N ASP A 291 27.39 -11.07 -13.88
CA ASP A 291 27.69 -11.68 -12.58
C ASP A 291 29.07 -11.28 -12.07
N LYS A 292 30.08 -11.27 -12.94
CA LYS A 292 31.45 -10.79 -12.60
C LYS A 292 31.48 -9.29 -12.27
N SER A 293 30.65 -8.50 -12.93
CA SER A 293 30.53 -7.06 -12.64
C SER A 293 29.79 -6.82 -11.32
N ALA A 294 28.77 -7.62 -11.03
CA ALA A 294 28.00 -7.61 -9.79
C ALA A 294 28.79 -8.11 -8.56
N MET A 295 29.77 -8.99 -8.78
CA MET A 295 30.68 -9.53 -7.77
C MET A 295 31.75 -8.55 -7.29
N ARG A 296 31.97 -7.43 -8.00
CA ARG A 296 32.77 -6.36 -7.40
C ARG A 296 31.99 -5.92 -6.17
N PRO A 297 32.56 -6.04 -4.95
CA PRO A 297 31.94 -5.40 -3.80
C PRO A 297 31.69 -3.98 -4.27
N LEU A 298 30.44 -3.53 -4.20
CA LEU A 298 30.22 -2.12 -3.92
C LEU A 298 31.18 -1.90 -2.76
N VAL A 299 32.29 -1.19 -3.02
CA VAL A 299 33.06 -0.59 -1.95
C VAL A 299 31.94 -0.08 -1.08
N ARG A 300 31.83 -0.58 0.15
CA ARG A 300 31.12 0.14 1.18
C ARG A 300 31.84 1.49 1.14
N GLN A 301 31.40 2.39 0.25
CA GLN A 301 31.07 3.74 0.63
C GLN A 301 30.29 3.44 1.86
N ALA A 302 31.03 3.53 2.98
CA ALA A 302 30.43 3.59 4.26
C ALA A 302 29.16 4.40 4.00
N LEU A 303 28.02 3.86 4.41
CA LEU A 303 27.05 4.73 5.04
C LEU A 303 27.91 5.55 6.00
N GLY A 304 28.39 6.69 5.49
CA GLY A 304 29.20 7.60 6.22
C GLY A 304 28.34 7.85 7.41
N ASN A 305 28.94 7.65 8.58
CA ASN A 305 28.48 8.22 9.82
C ASN A 305 28.07 9.68 9.54
N THR A 306 26.82 9.87 9.14
CA THR A 306 26.06 11.12 9.18
C THR A 306 25.16 11.04 10.42
N GLY A 307 25.70 10.43 11.47
CA GLY A 307 25.34 10.72 12.86
C GLY A 307 25.90 12.07 13.34
N GLY A 308 26.47 12.89 12.45
CA GLY A 308 26.78 14.30 12.69
C GLY A 308 25.84 15.20 11.90
N ASP A 309 25.10 16.05 12.62
CA ASP A 309 24.36 17.21 12.11
C ASP A 309 23.23 16.99 11.10
N ARG A 310 22.23 16.18 11.48
CA ARG A 310 20.87 16.45 10.98
C ARG A 310 20.28 17.62 11.79
N PRO A 311 19.94 18.77 11.18
CA PRO A 311 19.36 19.88 11.92
C PRO A 311 18.09 19.42 12.61
N LEU A 312 18.06 19.57 13.93
CA LEU A 312 16.96 19.15 14.78
C LEU A 312 15.63 19.70 14.25
N ASN A 313 14.62 18.85 14.16
CA ASN A 313 13.30 19.33 13.77
C ASN A 313 12.77 20.33 14.83
N LYS A 314 11.79 21.17 14.47
CA LYS A 314 11.24 22.20 15.37
C LYS A 314 10.84 21.65 16.75
N LYS A 315 10.21 20.47 16.78
CA LYS A 315 9.76 19.80 18.00
C LYS A 315 10.93 19.35 18.89
N GLN A 316 12.02 18.88 18.29
CA GLN A 316 13.25 18.50 19.01
C GLN A 316 13.99 19.72 19.56
N ARG A 317 14.04 20.83 18.81
CA ARG A 317 14.62 22.11 19.28
C ARG A 317 13.86 22.67 20.48
N ASP A 318 12.53 22.63 20.44
CA ASP A 318 11.70 23.12 21.54
C ASP A 318 11.85 22.25 22.80
N LEU A 319 11.95 20.92 22.62
CA LEU A 319 12.22 20.00 23.74
C LEU A 319 13.60 20.25 24.35
N GLN A 320 14.63 20.43 23.52
CA GLN A 320 15.99 20.70 24.02
C GLN A 320 16.06 22.03 24.77
N ARG A 321 15.43 23.10 24.24
CA ARG A 321 15.31 24.39 24.94
C ARG A 321 14.59 24.27 26.29
N LYS A 322 13.49 23.50 26.35
CA LYS A 322 12.76 23.24 27.59
C LYS A 322 13.63 22.50 28.60
N THR A 323 14.37 21.49 28.15
CA THR A 323 15.26 20.69 29.00
C THR A 323 16.43 21.51 29.52
N GLU A 324 17.02 22.40 28.71
CA GLU A 324 18.06 23.33 29.13
C GLU A 324 17.55 24.37 30.12
N ALA A 325 16.33 24.90 29.93
CA ALA A 325 15.71 25.81 30.88
C ALA A 325 15.50 25.15 32.24
N ILE A 326 15.03 23.90 32.27
CA ILE A 326 14.87 23.10 33.50
C ILE A 326 16.23 22.88 34.17
N LYS A 327 17.27 22.50 33.42
CA LYS A 327 18.62 22.30 33.96
C LYS A 327 19.22 23.60 34.53
N ARG A 328 18.99 24.74 33.88
CA ARG A 328 19.42 26.06 34.38
C ARG A 328 18.68 26.46 35.65
N ALA A 329 17.38 26.19 35.74
CA ALA A 329 16.60 26.44 36.95
C ALA A 329 17.09 25.57 38.12
N ALA A 330 17.31 24.27 37.89
CA ALA A 330 17.83 23.35 38.89
C ALA A 330 19.23 23.76 39.42
N LYS A 331 20.13 24.21 38.54
CA LYS A 331 21.45 24.74 38.92
C LYS A 331 21.38 26.04 39.73
N ARG A 332 20.31 26.84 39.58
CA ARG A 332 20.11 28.06 40.38
C ARG A 332 19.56 27.76 41.77
N MET A 333 18.78 26.68 41.92
CA MET A 333 18.25 26.26 43.22
C MET A 333 19.28 25.54 44.09
N THR A 334 20.33 24.95 43.50
CA THR A 334 21.44 24.29 44.22
C THR A 334 22.58 25.23 44.62
N LYS A 335 22.53 26.51 44.21
CA LYS A 335 23.51 27.56 44.55
C LYS A 335 22.97 28.59 45.55
N ARG A 336 21.82 28.33 46.17
CA ARG A 336 21.28 29.08 47.31
C ARG A 336 21.35 28.19 48.55
#